data_AF-A0A947PYE4-F1
#
_entry.id   AF-A0A947PYE4-F1
#
_cell.length_a   1.000
_cell.length_b   1.000
_cell.length_c   1.000
_cell.angle_alpha   90.00
_cell.angle_beta   90.00
_cell.angle_gamma   90.00
#
_symmetry.space_group_name_H-M   'P 1'
#
loop_
_entity.id
_entity.type
_entity.pdbx_description
1 polymer ?
#
loop_
_entity_poly.entity_id
_entity_poly.type
_entity_poly.pdbx_seq_one_letter_code
_entity_poly.pdbx_strand_id
1 'polypeptide(L)'
;MARSLPVCDRHTAIIWALVLIGLAPALYLHLIHAINYDIAWLAIAAERLLQGGSMLRDAYEPNPPLSIIFMMPPVLLSWITPLPLYICTTLYSTIIIFGSTLLCHALLRRLDFLDRHDVNIFCAAYLCAMIVFPSIDYGERDHLVLAGVMPFMLWQIAFTFKRPLPPRLTSAILIVGPLFVLLKPHFGLLPTLLLLHRTIIQRRLFSIIRDPDFIALAVGVVIYITVTLLFFNDYVTQILPAVLSIYIGMRETGLFELTAFYA
;
A
#
# COMPACT_ATOMS: atom_id res chain seq x y z
N MET A 1 35.09 -29.28 1.12
CA MET A 1 33.62 -29.40 1.18
C MET A 1 33.01 -28.54 0.09
N ALA A 2 32.71 -29.12 -1.07
CA ALA A 2 32.01 -28.43 -2.14
C ALA A 2 30.56 -28.18 -1.69
N ARG A 3 30.17 -26.90 -1.57
CA ARG A 3 28.75 -26.54 -1.45
C ARG A 3 28.09 -26.97 -2.76
N SER A 4 27.32 -28.05 -2.74
CA SER A 4 26.43 -28.39 -3.84
C SER A 4 25.56 -27.17 -4.14
N LEU A 5 25.59 -26.71 -5.39
CA LEU A 5 24.67 -25.68 -5.86
C LEU A 5 23.24 -26.19 -5.57
N PRO A 6 22.34 -25.35 -5.02
CA PRO A 6 20.97 -25.77 -4.80
C PRO A 6 20.38 -26.15 -6.15
N VAL A 7 20.11 -27.44 -6.35
CA VAL A 7 19.34 -27.92 -7.50
C VAL A 7 17.99 -27.22 -7.39
N CYS A 8 17.73 -26.28 -8.32
CA CYS A 8 16.42 -25.65 -8.42
C CYS A 8 15.41 -26.78 -8.65
N ASP A 9 14.51 -26.97 -7.70
CA ASP A 9 13.46 -27.96 -7.80
C ASP A 9 12.70 -27.73 -9.13
N ARG A 10 12.61 -28.78 -9.96
CA ARG A 10 12.04 -28.71 -11.30
C ARG A 10 10.64 -28.10 -11.27
N HIS A 11 9.85 -28.37 -10.22
CA HIS A 11 8.52 -27.80 -10.06
C HIS A 11 8.57 -26.29 -9.80
N THR A 12 9.48 -25.84 -8.93
CA THR A 12 9.74 -24.42 -8.70
C THR A 12 10.14 -23.69 -9.98
N ALA A 13 11.03 -24.28 -10.79
CA ALA A 13 11.43 -23.70 -12.07
C ALA A 13 10.25 -23.57 -13.06
N ILE A 14 9.40 -24.60 -13.13
CA ILE A 14 8.20 -24.59 -13.99
C ILE A 14 7.22 -23.51 -13.53
N ILE A 15 6.95 -23.38 -12.23
CA ILE A 15 6.06 -22.34 -11.68
C ILE A 15 6.54 -20.96 -12.11
N TRP A 16 7.81 -20.63 -11.87
CA TRP A 16 8.33 -19.31 -12.21
C TRP A 16 8.40 -19.07 -13.71
N ALA A 17 8.65 -20.11 -14.52
CA ALA A 17 8.56 -20.00 -15.99
C ALA A 17 7.14 -19.65 -16.45
N LEU A 18 6.12 -20.33 -15.91
CA LEU A 18 4.72 -20.04 -16.22
C LEU A 18 4.30 -18.63 -15.77
N VAL A 19 4.73 -18.21 -14.59
CA VAL A 19 4.53 -16.85 -14.08
C VAL A 19 5.14 -15.84 -15.05
N LEU A 20 6.41 -16.00 -15.43
CA LEU A 20 7.08 -15.07 -16.36
C LEU A 20 6.37 -14.99 -17.72
N ILE A 21 5.91 -16.13 -18.26
CA ILE A 21 5.15 -16.17 -19.51
C ILE A 21 3.83 -15.41 -19.39
N GLY A 22 3.12 -15.52 -18.26
CA GLY A 22 1.87 -14.79 -18.03
C GLY A 22 2.05 -13.31 -17.70
N LEU A 23 3.12 -12.96 -16.98
CA LEU A 23 3.38 -11.60 -16.53
C LEU A 23 3.89 -10.69 -17.65
N ALA A 24 4.70 -11.21 -18.57
CA ALA A 24 5.27 -10.41 -19.67
C ALA A 24 4.20 -9.68 -20.51
N PRO A 25 3.15 -10.34 -21.04
CA PRO A 25 2.11 -9.64 -21.77
C PRO A 25 1.31 -8.67 -20.89
N ALA A 26 1.01 -9.03 -19.63
CA ALA A 26 0.29 -8.15 -18.73
C ALA A 26 1.07 -6.84 -18.44
N LEU A 27 2.36 -6.94 -18.13
CA LEU A 27 3.23 -5.77 -17.94
C LEU A 27 3.37 -4.95 -19.22
N TYR A 28 3.48 -5.59 -20.38
CA TYR A 28 3.49 -4.90 -21.65
C TYR A 28 2.20 -4.10 -21.86
N LEU A 29 1.03 -4.69 -21.58
CA LEU A 29 -0.26 -3.99 -21.65
C LEU A 29 -0.29 -2.78 -20.71
N HIS A 30 0.20 -2.91 -19.47
CA HIS A 30 0.28 -1.80 -18.51
C HIS A 30 1.23 -0.67 -18.92
N LEU A 31 2.21 -0.96 -19.79
CA LEU A 31 3.15 0.04 -20.31
C LEU A 31 2.63 0.78 -21.55
N ILE A 32 1.64 0.22 -22.27
CA ILE A 32 1.10 0.84 -23.48
C ILE A 32 -0.29 1.46 -23.27
N HIS A 33 -1.04 1.05 -22.25
CA HIS A 33 -2.33 1.63 -21.92
C HIS A 33 -2.16 2.90 -21.07
N ALA A 34 -3.12 3.81 -21.22
CA ALA A 34 -3.20 4.98 -20.36
C ALA A 34 -3.49 4.55 -18.91
N ILE A 35 -2.88 5.25 -17.95
CA ILE A 35 -3.19 5.10 -16.53
C ILE A 35 -4.64 5.55 -16.25
N ASN A 36 -5.23 4.98 -15.19
CA ASN A 36 -6.54 5.38 -14.70
C ASN A 36 -6.60 6.90 -14.41
N TYR A 37 -7.77 7.51 -14.61
CA TYR A 37 -8.01 8.93 -14.38
C TYR A 37 -7.67 9.39 -12.95
N ASP A 38 -7.91 8.56 -11.93
CA ASP A 38 -7.57 8.83 -10.53
C ASP A 38 -6.05 8.92 -10.36
N ILE A 39 -5.32 7.98 -10.96
CA ILE A 39 -3.86 7.97 -10.94
C ILE A 39 -3.31 9.20 -11.69
N ALA A 40 -3.86 9.49 -12.87
CA ALA A 40 -3.47 10.64 -13.67
C ALA A 40 -3.67 11.96 -12.93
N TRP A 41 -4.84 12.14 -12.31
CA TRP A 41 -5.13 13.31 -11.51
C TRP A 41 -4.17 13.46 -10.33
N LEU A 42 -3.94 12.41 -9.56
CA LEU A 42 -3.02 12.46 -8.41
C LEU A 42 -1.56 12.73 -8.85
N ALA A 43 -1.14 12.21 -10.00
CA ALA A 43 0.18 12.49 -10.57
C ALA A 43 0.33 13.97 -10.99
N ILE A 44 -0.68 14.53 -11.67
CA ILE A 44 -0.71 15.95 -12.06
C ILE A 44 -0.76 16.84 -10.81
N ALA A 45 -1.57 16.48 -9.82
CA ALA A 45 -1.63 17.18 -8.53
C ALA A 45 -0.27 17.17 -7.83
N ALA A 46 0.43 16.03 -7.83
CA ALA A 46 1.76 15.91 -7.24
C ALA A 46 2.79 16.78 -7.96
N GLU A 47 2.74 16.83 -9.30
CA GLU A 47 3.58 17.72 -10.10
C GLU A 47 3.35 19.19 -9.75
N ARG A 48 2.10 19.63 -9.67
CA ARG A 48 1.75 21.02 -9.30
C ARG A 48 2.26 21.40 -7.92
N LEU A 49 2.13 20.49 -6.94
CA LEU A 49 2.63 20.73 -5.59
C LEU A 49 4.18 20.77 -5.55
N LEU A 50 4.86 19.87 -6.27
CA LEU A 50 6.32 19.89 -6.37
C LEU A 50 6.84 21.17 -7.04
N GLN A 51 6.04 21.82 -7.90
CA GLN A 51 6.34 23.11 -8.52
C GLN A 51 6.03 24.32 -7.60
N GLY A 52 5.65 24.08 -6.35
CA GLY A 52 5.34 25.14 -5.37
C GLY A 52 3.87 25.55 -5.32
N GLY A 53 2.99 24.79 -5.99
CA GLY A 53 1.54 24.94 -5.87
C GLY A 53 1.00 24.55 -4.49
N SER A 54 -0.29 24.81 -4.29
CA SER A 54 -1.03 24.51 -3.07
C SER A 54 -2.20 23.56 -3.34
N MET A 55 -2.66 22.82 -2.33
CA MET A 55 -3.80 21.92 -2.51
C MET A 55 -5.08 22.71 -2.82
N LEU A 56 -5.30 23.85 -2.18
CA LEU A 56 -6.52 24.61 -2.40
C LEU A 56 -6.64 25.18 -3.82
N ARG A 57 -5.56 25.75 -4.36
CA ARG A 57 -5.62 26.47 -5.64
C ARG A 57 -5.29 25.59 -6.83
N ASP A 58 -4.33 24.69 -6.66
CA ASP A 58 -3.66 24.03 -7.79
C ASP A 58 -3.95 22.52 -7.82
N ALA A 59 -4.26 21.92 -6.68
CA ALA A 59 -4.44 20.47 -6.54
C ALA A 59 -5.64 20.14 -5.61
N TYR A 60 -6.82 20.67 -5.94
CA TYR A 60 -8.02 20.51 -5.10
C TYR A 60 -8.44 19.04 -5.07
N GLU A 61 -8.11 18.36 -3.99
CA GLU A 61 -8.32 16.93 -3.81
C GLU A 61 -9.03 16.72 -2.47
N PRO A 62 -10.24 16.13 -2.45
CA PRO A 62 -10.94 15.85 -1.21
C PRO A 62 -10.20 14.82 -0.33
N ASN A 63 -9.44 13.92 -0.94
CA ASN A 63 -8.64 12.95 -0.20
C ASN A 63 -7.49 13.61 0.59
N PRO A 64 -7.09 13.03 1.73
CA PRO A 64 -5.98 13.56 2.52
C PRO A 64 -4.65 13.65 1.76
N PRO A 65 -3.75 14.59 2.09
CA PRO A 65 -2.56 14.92 1.29
C PRO A 65 -1.64 13.74 0.92
N LEU A 66 -1.65 12.66 1.71
CA LEU A 66 -0.81 11.50 1.45
C LEU A 66 -1.11 10.86 0.09
N SER A 67 -2.35 10.95 -0.42
CA SER A 67 -2.69 10.45 -1.76
C SER A 67 -1.87 11.12 -2.86
N ILE A 68 -1.60 12.41 -2.72
CA ILE A 68 -0.80 13.18 -3.68
C ILE A 68 0.69 13.00 -3.40
N ILE A 69 1.11 13.05 -2.13
CA ILE A 69 2.52 12.84 -1.74
C ILE A 69 3.04 11.49 -2.25
N PHE A 70 2.19 10.45 -2.20
CA PHE A 70 2.52 9.11 -2.68
C PHE A 70 2.84 9.06 -4.19
N MET A 71 2.38 10.04 -4.96
CA MET A 71 2.63 10.19 -6.39
C MET A 71 3.80 11.12 -6.72
N MET A 72 4.44 11.74 -5.74
CA MET A 72 5.64 12.55 -5.96
C MET A 72 6.83 11.73 -6.52
N PRO A 73 7.12 10.50 -6.06
CA PRO A 73 8.23 9.72 -6.60
C PRO A 73 8.17 9.46 -8.12
N PRO A 74 7.05 8.98 -8.72
CA PRO A 74 6.98 8.82 -10.17
C PRO A 74 7.05 10.14 -10.93
N VAL A 75 6.60 11.26 -10.36
CA VAL A 75 6.78 12.60 -10.96
C VAL A 75 8.26 12.98 -11.00
N LEU A 76 8.96 12.89 -9.87
CA LEU A 76 10.40 13.18 -9.81
C LEU A 76 11.20 12.27 -10.76
N LEU A 77 10.80 11.00 -10.90
CA LEU A 77 11.40 10.09 -11.86
C LEU A 77 11.21 10.58 -13.31
N SER A 78 10.04 11.12 -13.64
CA SER A 78 9.76 11.68 -14.96
C SER A 78 10.58 12.94 -15.27
N TRP A 79 11.03 13.68 -14.24
CA TRP A 79 11.87 14.86 -14.42
C TRP A 79 13.34 14.53 -14.68
N ILE A 80 13.82 13.39 -14.19
CA ILE A 80 15.22 12.97 -14.32
C ILE A 80 15.44 11.90 -15.41
N THR A 81 14.38 11.47 -16.09
CA THR A 81 14.42 10.50 -17.19
C THR A 81 13.68 11.04 -18.42
N PRO A 82 13.94 10.52 -19.63
CA PRO A 82 13.15 10.88 -20.81
C PRO A 82 11.79 10.17 -20.85
N LEU A 83 11.41 9.44 -19.80
CA LEU A 83 10.20 8.64 -19.79
C LEU A 83 8.98 9.51 -19.47
N PRO A 84 7.86 9.32 -20.17
CA PRO A 84 6.62 10.02 -19.84
C PRO A 84 6.08 9.59 -18.47
N LEU A 85 5.39 10.51 -17.79
CA LEU A 85 4.90 10.34 -16.42
C LEU A 85 4.08 9.06 -16.20
N TYR A 86 3.26 8.65 -17.19
CA TYR A 86 2.47 7.42 -17.09
C TYR A 86 3.36 6.17 -17.01
N ILE A 87 4.47 6.12 -17.78
CA ILE A 87 5.44 5.02 -17.70
C ILE A 87 6.14 5.03 -16.34
N CYS A 88 6.58 6.20 -15.86
CA CYS A 88 7.20 6.32 -14.54
C CYS A 88 6.27 5.83 -13.42
N THR A 89 4.97 6.11 -13.54
CA THR A 89 3.93 5.66 -12.61
C THR A 89 3.71 4.14 -12.66
N THR A 90 3.63 3.56 -13.86
CA THR A 90 3.57 2.11 -14.04
C THR A 90 4.80 1.43 -13.43
N LEU A 91 6.01 1.92 -13.74
CA LEU A 91 7.27 1.39 -13.20
C LEU A 91 7.33 1.50 -11.67
N TYR A 92 6.90 2.63 -11.11
CA TYR A 92 6.83 2.83 -9.66
C TYR A 92 5.91 1.78 -8.99
N SER A 93 4.72 1.58 -9.54
CA SER A 93 3.76 0.58 -9.07
C SER A 93 4.32 -0.84 -9.19
N THR A 94 4.95 -1.16 -10.31
CA THR A 94 5.61 -2.45 -10.54
C THR A 94 6.71 -2.69 -9.50
N ILE A 95 7.58 -1.71 -9.24
CA ILE A 95 8.65 -1.83 -8.23
C ILE A 95 8.07 -2.12 -6.85
N ILE A 96 6.98 -1.44 -6.45
CA ILE A 96 6.29 -1.70 -5.17
C ILE A 96 5.77 -3.14 -5.11
N ILE A 97 5.11 -3.61 -6.17
CA ILE A 97 4.52 -4.96 -6.22
C ILE A 97 5.58 -6.06 -6.16
N PHE A 98 6.67 -5.91 -6.92
CA PHE A 98 7.80 -6.84 -6.86
C PHE A 98 8.49 -6.80 -5.49
N GLY A 99 8.73 -5.60 -4.94
CA GLY A 99 9.28 -5.42 -3.60
C GLY A 99 8.42 -6.09 -2.53
N SER A 100 7.10 -5.87 -2.59
CA SER A 100 6.10 -6.52 -1.75
C SER A 100 6.19 -8.05 -1.84
N THR A 101 6.21 -8.59 -3.05
CA THR A 101 6.32 -10.05 -3.28
C THR A 101 7.60 -10.62 -2.69
N LEU A 102 8.74 -9.93 -2.85
CA LEU A 102 10.02 -10.34 -2.27
C LEU A 102 9.99 -10.32 -0.73
N LEU A 103 9.36 -9.32 -0.13
CA LEU A 103 9.16 -9.24 1.32
C LEU A 103 8.24 -10.36 1.83
N CYS A 104 7.10 -10.58 1.17
CA CYS A 104 6.20 -11.69 1.46
C CYS A 104 6.93 -13.03 1.39
N HIS A 105 7.69 -13.28 0.32
CA HIS A 105 8.52 -14.46 0.18
C HIS A 105 9.50 -14.60 1.36
N ALA A 106 10.26 -13.56 1.69
CA ALA A 106 11.22 -13.58 2.79
C ALA A 106 10.58 -13.86 4.17
N LEU A 107 9.36 -13.39 4.39
CA LEU A 107 8.59 -13.60 5.63
C LEU A 107 7.97 -14.99 5.70
N LEU A 108 7.33 -15.45 4.62
CA LEU A 108 6.67 -16.76 4.58
C LEU A 108 7.67 -17.90 4.76
N ARG A 109 8.91 -17.75 4.25
CA ARG A 109 10.03 -18.69 4.47
C ARG A 109 10.40 -18.86 5.96
N ARG A 110 9.89 -18.03 6.87
CA ARG A 110 10.12 -18.06 8.32
C ARG A 110 8.96 -18.70 9.09
N LEU A 111 7.89 -19.09 8.40
CA LEU A 111 6.73 -19.73 8.99
C LEU A 111 6.85 -21.25 8.80
N ASP A 112 7.10 -21.97 9.89
CA ASP A 112 7.40 -23.41 9.84
C ASP A 112 6.26 -24.30 9.30
N PHE A 113 5.04 -23.77 9.20
CA PHE A 113 3.88 -24.50 8.69
C PHE A 113 3.73 -24.44 7.16
N LEU A 114 4.62 -23.71 6.46
CA LEU A 114 4.67 -23.66 5.01
C LEU A 114 6.00 -24.25 4.52
N ASP A 115 5.94 -25.16 3.56
CA ASP A 115 7.15 -25.68 2.94
C ASP A 115 7.69 -24.72 1.85
N ARG A 116 8.76 -25.10 1.15
CA ARG A 116 9.31 -24.25 0.08
C ARG A 116 8.34 -24.10 -1.09
N HIS A 117 7.58 -25.15 -1.39
CA HIS A 117 6.70 -25.23 -2.52
C HIS A 117 5.46 -24.36 -2.32
N ASP A 118 4.84 -24.44 -1.14
CA ASP A 118 3.70 -23.62 -0.73
C ASP A 118 4.03 -22.13 -0.79
N VAL A 119 5.22 -21.76 -0.29
CA VAL A 119 5.70 -20.37 -0.32
C VAL A 119 5.86 -19.87 -1.77
N ASN A 120 6.42 -20.70 -2.65
CA ASN A 120 6.58 -20.35 -4.06
C ASN A 120 5.23 -20.22 -4.77
N ILE A 121 4.29 -21.15 -4.53
CA ILE A 121 2.93 -21.09 -5.08
C ILE A 121 2.22 -19.82 -4.61
N PHE A 122 2.28 -19.52 -3.31
CA PHE A 122 1.67 -18.31 -2.77
C PHE A 122 2.25 -17.06 -3.41
N CYS A 123 3.58 -16.94 -3.49
CA CYS A 123 4.22 -15.74 -4.05
C CYS A 123 3.96 -15.60 -5.55
N ALA A 124 3.93 -16.71 -6.29
CA ALA A 124 3.56 -16.74 -7.70
C ALA A 124 2.10 -16.29 -7.89
N ALA A 125 1.17 -16.87 -7.14
CA ALA A 125 -0.24 -16.51 -7.20
C ALA A 125 -0.50 -15.05 -6.79
N TYR A 126 0.17 -14.59 -5.73
CA TYR A 126 0.13 -13.20 -5.28
C TYR A 126 0.62 -12.23 -6.35
N LEU A 127 1.80 -12.50 -6.94
CA LEU A 127 2.36 -11.64 -7.99
C LEU A 127 1.47 -11.62 -9.24
N CYS A 128 0.94 -12.78 -9.65
CA CYS A 128 -0.03 -12.86 -10.74
C CYS A 128 -1.30 -12.07 -10.42
N ALA A 129 -1.85 -12.18 -9.20
CA ALA A 129 -3.03 -11.43 -8.79
C ALA A 129 -2.77 -9.91 -8.82
N MET A 130 -1.60 -9.45 -8.40
CA MET A 130 -1.22 -8.03 -8.43
C MET A 130 -0.93 -7.48 -9.82
N ILE A 131 -0.56 -8.32 -10.79
CA ILE A 131 -0.22 -7.83 -12.15
C ILE A 131 -1.35 -8.05 -13.14
N VAL A 132 -2.06 -9.17 -13.07
CA VAL A 132 -3.04 -9.55 -14.10
C VAL A 132 -4.43 -9.00 -13.80
N PHE A 133 -4.89 -9.04 -12.55
CA PHE A 133 -6.28 -8.70 -12.20
C PHE A 133 -6.64 -7.22 -12.13
N PRO A 134 -5.75 -6.28 -11.74
CA PRO A 134 -6.13 -4.88 -11.61
C PRO A 134 -6.63 -4.26 -12.91
N SER A 135 -6.22 -4.79 -14.07
CA SER A 135 -6.64 -4.29 -15.38
C SER A 135 -6.39 -2.77 -15.48
N ILE A 136 -7.44 -1.98 -15.68
CA ILE A 136 -7.40 -0.51 -15.74
C ILE A 136 -6.97 0.14 -14.41
N ASP A 137 -7.15 -0.53 -13.28
CA ASP A 137 -6.86 -0.02 -11.94
C ASP A 137 -5.43 -0.39 -11.48
N TYR A 138 -4.56 -0.77 -12.42
CA TYR A 138 -3.17 -1.08 -12.13
C TYR A 138 -2.42 0.16 -11.61
N GLY A 139 -1.80 0.04 -10.43
CA GLY A 139 -1.15 1.16 -9.75
C GLY A 139 -2.09 2.07 -8.96
N GLU A 140 -3.39 1.76 -8.87
CA GLU A 140 -4.29 2.52 -8.00
C GLU A 140 -3.95 2.38 -6.52
N ARG A 141 -4.44 3.33 -5.72
CA ARG A 141 -4.17 3.37 -4.28
C ARG A 141 -4.62 2.10 -3.57
N ASP A 142 -5.81 1.57 -3.84
CA ASP A 142 -6.29 0.33 -3.20
C ASP A 142 -5.36 -0.85 -3.49
N HIS A 143 -4.93 -0.95 -4.74
CA HIS A 143 -4.02 -1.96 -5.19
C HIS A 143 -2.64 -1.83 -4.50
N LEU A 144 -2.09 -0.61 -4.42
CA LEU A 144 -0.80 -0.38 -3.76
C LEU A 144 -0.89 -0.50 -2.23
N VAL A 145 -2.01 -0.13 -1.60
CA VAL A 145 -2.27 -0.36 -0.17
C VAL A 145 -2.17 -1.84 0.12
N LEU A 146 -2.81 -2.69 -0.68
CA LEU A 146 -2.72 -4.14 -0.51
C LEU A 146 -1.26 -4.63 -0.62
N ALA A 147 -0.50 -4.08 -1.58
CA ALA A 147 0.92 -4.41 -1.74
C ALA A 147 1.76 -4.08 -0.49
N GLY A 148 1.50 -2.98 0.21
CA GLY A 148 2.21 -2.63 1.43
C GLY A 148 1.70 -3.31 2.70
N VAL A 149 0.38 -3.48 2.82
CA VAL A 149 -0.27 -4.05 4.01
C VAL A 149 0.01 -5.55 4.12
N MET A 150 0.09 -6.29 3.01
CA MET A 150 0.36 -7.73 3.03
C MET A 150 1.67 -8.13 3.74
N PRO A 151 2.86 -7.60 3.39
CA PRO A 151 4.09 -7.91 4.11
C PRO A 151 4.07 -7.41 5.56
N PHE A 152 3.35 -6.31 5.86
CA PHE A 152 3.17 -5.85 7.23
C PHE A 152 2.37 -6.86 8.07
N MET A 153 1.25 -7.37 7.55
CA MET A 153 0.46 -8.41 8.19
C MET A 153 1.24 -9.72 8.39
N LEU A 154 2.00 -10.16 7.39
CA LEU A 154 2.86 -11.34 7.51
C LEU A 154 3.95 -11.17 8.58
N TRP A 155 4.50 -9.96 8.71
CA TRP A 155 5.41 -9.63 9.80
C TRP A 155 4.72 -9.74 11.16
N GLN A 156 3.49 -9.21 11.31
CA GLN A 156 2.73 -9.30 12.56
C GLN A 156 2.43 -10.75 12.94
N ILE A 157 2.11 -11.61 11.97
CA ILE A 157 1.92 -13.05 12.17
C ILE A 157 3.22 -13.69 12.66
N ALA A 158 4.34 -13.47 11.96
CA ALA A 158 5.65 -13.99 12.34
C ALA A 158 6.05 -13.53 13.76
N PHE A 159 5.83 -12.26 14.08
CA PHE A 159 6.08 -11.70 15.41
C PHE A 159 5.19 -12.34 16.49
N THR A 160 3.89 -12.51 16.21
CA THR A 160 2.92 -13.15 17.12
C THR A 160 3.35 -14.57 17.50
N PHE A 161 3.86 -15.33 16.53
CA PHE A 161 4.37 -16.69 16.73
C PHE A 161 5.87 -16.75 17.06
N LYS A 162 6.47 -15.63 17.45
CA LYS A 162 7.88 -15.52 17.91
C LYS A 162 8.89 -16.09 16.91
N ARG A 163 8.63 -15.92 15.61
CA ARG A 163 9.54 -16.35 14.55
C ARG A 163 10.70 -15.34 14.41
N PRO A 164 11.96 -15.80 14.35
CA PRO A 164 13.10 -14.90 14.27
C PRO A 164 13.16 -14.23 12.89
N LEU A 165 13.14 -12.89 12.88
CA LEU A 165 13.23 -12.07 11.69
C LEU A 165 14.51 -11.21 11.72
N PRO A 166 15.20 -11.02 10.57
CA PRO A 166 16.32 -10.10 10.49
C PRO A 166 15.93 -8.67 10.92
N PRO A 167 16.76 -7.95 11.70
CA PRO A 167 16.45 -6.59 12.13
C PRO A 167 16.23 -5.60 10.98
N ARG A 168 17.00 -5.74 9.89
CA ARG A 168 16.86 -4.90 8.68
C ARG A 168 15.51 -5.10 8.01
N LEU A 169 15.08 -6.36 7.87
CA LEU A 169 13.77 -6.70 7.31
C LEU A 169 12.64 -6.14 8.16
N THR A 170 12.75 -6.31 9.49
CA THR A 170 11.80 -5.75 10.46
C THR A 170 11.71 -4.24 10.34
N SER A 171 12.84 -3.54 10.33
CA SER A 171 12.86 -2.07 10.25
C SER A 171 12.23 -1.57 8.95
N ALA A 172 12.56 -2.19 7.80
CA ALA A 172 11.98 -1.82 6.51
C ALA A 172 10.44 -1.95 6.52
N ILE A 173 9.92 -3.08 7.04
CA ILE A 173 8.48 -3.33 7.09
C ILE A 173 7.77 -2.38 8.06
N LEU A 174 8.35 -2.13 9.23
CA LEU A 174 7.76 -1.25 10.24
C LEU A 174 7.80 0.23 9.83
N ILE A 175 8.76 0.65 9.00
CA ILE A 175 8.79 2.01 8.47
C ILE A 175 7.79 2.17 7.32
N VAL A 176 7.77 1.21 6.39
CA VAL A 176 7.00 1.32 5.15
C VAL A 176 5.53 0.95 5.34
N GLY A 177 5.22 -0.06 6.15
CA GLY A 177 3.86 -0.56 6.36
C GLY A 177 2.86 0.51 6.81
N PRO A 178 3.16 1.34 7.83
CA PRO A 178 2.28 2.43 8.24
C PRO A 178 1.96 3.42 7.13
N LEU A 179 2.89 3.72 6.22
CA LEU A 179 2.64 4.62 5.09
C LEU A 179 1.52 4.08 4.19
N PHE A 180 1.54 2.79 3.88
CA PHE A 180 0.49 2.15 3.08
C PHE A 180 -0.83 2.04 3.83
N VAL A 181 -0.81 1.78 5.13
CA VAL A 181 -2.02 1.80 5.96
C VAL A 181 -2.66 3.20 5.96
N LEU A 182 -1.85 4.25 6.07
CA LEU A 182 -2.33 5.63 6.11
C LEU A 182 -2.82 6.14 4.75
N LEU A 183 -2.36 5.54 3.65
CA LEU A 183 -2.82 5.88 2.30
C LEU A 183 -4.33 5.66 2.14
N LYS A 184 -4.87 4.62 2.82
CA LYS A 184 -6.32 4.43 3.05
C LYS A 184 -6.56 3.90 4.48
N PRO A 185 -6.84 4.78 5.46
CA PRO A 185 -6.86 4.42 6.87
C PRO A 185 -7.79 3.26 7.26
N HIS A 186 -8.87 3.01 6.50
CA HIS A 186 -9.77 1.89 6.78
C HIS A 186 -9.11 0.51 6.59
N PHE A 187 -8.07 0.39 5.75
CA PHE A 187 -7.26 -0.84 5.68
C PHE A 187 -6.46 -1.11 6.95
N GLY A 188 -6.31 -0.10 7.83
CA GLY A 188 -5.75 -0.25 9.17
C GLY A 188 -6.55 -1.19 10.08
N LEU A 189 -7.79 -1.52 9.71
CA LEU A 189 -8.57 -2.58 10.37
C LEU A 189 -7.85 -3.93 10.33
N LEU A 190 -7.22 -4.30 9.21
CA LEU A 190 -6.53 -5.58 9.05
C LEU A 190 -5.37 -5.77 10.06
N PRO A 191 -4.38 -4.87 10.13
CA PRO A 191 -3.33 -5.00 11.13
C PRO A 191 -3.84 -4.83 12.56
N THR A 192 -4.90 -4.05 12.77
CA THR A 192 -5.54 -3.91 14.09
C THR A 192 -6.20 -5.22 14.54
N LEU A 193 -6.82 -5.97 13.63
CA LEU A 193 -7.36 -7.30 13.94
C LEU A 193 -6.25 -8.28 14.31
N LEU A 194 -5.08 -8.22 13.66
CA LEU A 194 -3.92 -9.05 14.02
C LEU A 194 -3.33 -8.67 15.38
N LEU A 195 -3.28 -7.37 15.71
CA LEU A 195 -2.94 -6.87 17.04
C LEU A 195 -3.90 -7.41 18.11
N LEU A 196 -5.20 -7.36 17.85
CA LEU A 196 -6.24 -7.86 18.75
C LEU A 196 -6.13 -9.39 18.93
N HIS A 197 -5.97 -10.12 17.83
CA HIS A 197 -5.73 -11.56 17.84
C HIS A 197 -4.51 -11.94 18.69
N ARG A 198 -3.38 -11.23 18.52
CA ARG A 198 -2.18 -11.41 19.36
C ARG A 198 -2.48 -11.16 20.83
N THR A 199 -3.24 -10.12 21.14
CA THR A 199 -3.64 -9.77 22.51
C THR A 199 -4.43 -10.89 23.17
N ILE A 200 -5.37 -11.49 22.44
CA ILE A 200 -6.22 -12.58 22.91
C ILE A 200 -5.38 -13.84 23.16
N ILE A 201 -4.57 -14.27 22.20
CA ILE A 201 -3.77 -15.50 22.32
C ILE A 201 -2.69 -15.37 23.40
N GLN A 202 -2.03 -14.22 23.47
CA GLN A 202 -0.94 -14.01 24.44
C GLN A 202 -1.43 -13.52 25.81
N ARG A 203 -2.73 -13.23 25.97
CA ARG A 203 -3.37 -12.70 27.19
C ARG A 203 -2.70 -11.42 27.71
N ARG A 204 -2.47 -10.44 26.83
CA ARG A 204 -1.65 -9.23 27.10
C ARG A 204 -2.34 -7.92 26.70
N LEU A 205 -3.39 -7.53 27.41
CA LEU A 205 -4.20 -6.36 27.03
C LEU A 205 -3.42 -5.03 26.97
N PHE A 206 -2.59 -4.75 27.98
CA PHE A 206 -1.88 -3.46 28.08
C PHE A 206 -0.44 -3.50 27.54
N SER A 207 0.14 -4.68 27.37
CA SER A 207 1.53 -4.79 26.90
C SER A 207 1.69 -4.47 25.41
N ILE A 208 0.60 -4.50 24.64
CA ILE A 208 0.65 -4.34 23.18
C ILE A 208 1.10 -2.94 22.74
N ILE A 209 0.91 -1.93 23.60
CA ILE A 209 1.32 -0.55 23.33
C ILE A 209 2.85 -0.44 23.15
N ARG A 210 3.60 -1.42 23.69
CA ARG A 210 5.05 -1.51 23.57
C ARG A 210 5.50 -2.36 22.38
N ASP A 211 4.57 -2.98 21.66
CA ASP A 211 4.92 -3.83 20.53
C ASP A 211 5.34 -2.98 19.32
N PRO A 212 6.29 -3.48 18.49
CA PRO A 212 6.91 -2.66 17.45
C PRO A 212 5.93 -2.18 16.38
N ASP A 213 4.93 -2.99 16.04
CA ASP A 213 3.89 -2.65 15.07
C ASP A 213 2.91 -1.60 15.59
N PHE A 214 2.53 -1.67 16.87
CA PHE A 214 1.72 -0.62 17.49
C PHE A 214 2.47 0.72 17.47
N ILE A 215 3.73 0.71 17.91
CA ILE A 215 4.58 1.92 17.90
C ILE A 215 4.75 2.45 16.48
N ALA A 216 5.01 1.58 15.50
CA ALA A 216 5.17 1.97 14.10
C ALA A 216 3.92 2.65 13.54
N LEU A 217 2.73 2.09 13.79
CA LEU A 217 1.46 2.69 13.37
C LEU A 217 1.19 4.02 14.07
N ALA A 218 1.41 4.09 15.39
CA ALA A 218 1.20 5.32 16.17
C ALA A 218 2.15 6.44 15.73
N VAL A 219 3.44 6.14 15.56
CA VAL A 219 4.43 7.08 15.05
C VAL A 219 4.09 7.51 13.63
N GLY A 220 3.66 6.59 12.76
CA GLY A 220 3.19 6.92 11.42
C GLY A 220 2.03 7.92 11.42
N VAL A 221 1.03 7.71 12.28
CA VAL A 221 -0.10 8.64 12.45
C VAL A 221 0.38 10.01 12.91
N VAL A 222 1.25 10.07 13.92
CA VAL A 222 1.77 11.34 14.46
C VAL A 222 2.58 12.09 13.39
N ILE A 223 3.47 11.40 12.67
CA ILE A 223 4.23 11.98 11.56
C ILE A 223 3.28 12.52 10.51
N TYR A 224 2.28 11.73 10.13
CA TYR A 224 1.35 12.12 9.07
C TYR A 224 0.53 13.36 9.45
N ILE A 225 -0.05 13.39 10.66
CA ILE A 225 -0.75 14.57 11.19
C ILE A 225 0.19 15.78 11.19
N THR A 226 1.43 15.61 11.65
CA THR A 226 2.41 16.70 11.71
C THR A 226 2.72 17.23 10.31
N VAL A 227 2.99 16.35 9.34
CA VAL A 227 3.24 16.74 7.94
C VAL A 227 2.02 17.47 7.36
N THR A 228 0.82 16.95 7.58
CA THR A 228 -0.42 17.59 7.12
C THR A 228 -0.62 18.97 7.73
N LEU A 229 -0.38 19.15 9.03
CA LEU A 229 -0.55 20.45 9.69
C LEU A 229 0.51 21.47 9.26
N LEU A 230 1.76 21.05 9.06
CA LEU A 230 2.87 21.95 8.74
C LEU A 230 2.93 22.33 7.25
N PHE A 231 2.64 21.39 6.35
CA PHE A 231 2.82 21.59 4.90
C PHE A 231 1.50 21.71 4.13
N PHE A 232 0.38 21.27 4.70
CA PHE A 232 -0.93 21.22 4.04
C PHE A 232 -2.01 21.89 4.89
N ASN A 233 -1.69 23.07 5.44
CA ASN A 233 -2.59 23.82 6.29
C ASN A 233 -3.89 24.22 5.58
N ASP A 234 -3.83 24.51 4.28
CA ASP A 234 -4.98 24.82 3.43
C ASP A 234 -5.94 23.63 3.30
N TYR A 235 -5.43 22.39 3.25
CA TYR A 235 -6.26 21.18 3.32
C TYR A 235 -7.06 21.14 4.63
N VAL A 236 -6.41 21.34 5.78
CA VAL A 236 -7.05 21.21 7.09
C VAL A 236 -8.06 22.32 7.37
N THR A 237 -7.74 23.55 6.95
CA THR A 237 -8.54 24.74 7.27
C THR A 237 -9.68 25.01 6.28
N GLN A 238 -9.59 24.52 5.04
CA GLN A 238 -10.52 24.89 3.97
C GLN A 238 -11.11 23.67 3.27
N ILE A 239 -10.28 22.77 2.73
CA ILE A 239 -10.76 21.62 1.96
C ILE A 239 -11.50 20.63 2.87
N LEU A 240 -10.90 20.21 3.99
CA LEU A 240 -11.48 19.24 4.90
C LEU A 240 -12.84 19.72 5.47
N PRO A 241 -12.99 20.96 5.98
CA PRO A 241 -14.29 21.48 6.39
C PRO A 241 -15.31 21.53 5.26
N ALA A 242 -14.91 21.95 4.05
CA ALA A 242 -15.79 21.98 2.89
C ALA A 242 -16.29 20.57 2.53
N VAL A 243 -15.39 19.59 2.47
CA VAL A 243 -15.72 18.18 2.20
C VAL A 243 -16.65 17.62 3.28
N LEU A 244 -16.35 17.86 4.56
CA LEU A 244 -17.20 17.42 5.68
C LEU A 244 -18.59 18.07 5.62
N SER A 245 -18.70 19.35 5.22
CA SER A 245 -19.97 20.04 5.09
C SER A 245 -20.88 19.41 4.04
N ILE A 246 -20.30 18.88 2.96
CA ILE A 246 -21.04 18.16 1.91
C ILE A 246 -21.55 16.82 2.46
N TYR A 247 -20.66 16.02 3.09
CA TYR A 247 -21.05 14.70 3.60
C TYR A 247 -22.04 14.77 4.77
N ILE A 248 -21.86 15.71 5.70
CA ILE A 248 -22.76 15.91 6.83
C ILE A 248 -24.06 16.59 6.35
N GLY A 249 -23.96 17.59 5.47
CA GLY A 249 -25.11 18.28 4.90
C GLY A 249 -26.01 17.35 4.08
N MET A 250 -25.44 16.44 3.28
CA MET A 250 -26.21 15.38 2.59
C MET A 250 -26.93 14.44 3.56
N ARG A 251 -26.38 14.21 4.75
CA ARG A 251 -27.02 13.38 5.77
C ARG A 251 -28.26 14.06 6.36
N GLU A 252 -28.23 15.39 6.52
CA GLU A 252 -29.37 16.15 7.03
C GLU A 252 -30.50 16.28 6.01
N THR A 253 -30.20 16.54 4.73
CA THR A 253 -31.21 16.60 3.67
C THR A 253 -31.80 15.22 3.33
N GLY A 254 -30.99 14.16 3.30
CA GLY A 254 -31.46 12.80 2.99
C GLY A 254 -32.39 12.20 4.05
N LEU A 255 -32.23 12.56 5.33
CA LEU A 255 -33.14 12.15 6.41
C LEU A 255 -34.49 12.90 6.35
N PHE A 256 -34.50 14.17 5.96
CA PHE A 256 -35.73 14.97 5.83
C PHE A 256 -36.54 14.60 4.59
N GLU A 257 -35.90 14.38 3.43
CA GLU A 257 -36.61 14.04 2.20
C GLU A 257 -37.19 12.62 2.22
N LEU A 258 -36.52 11.64 2.84
CA LEU A 258 -37.08 10.29 3.02
C LEU A 258 -38.29 10.26 3.96
N THR A 259 -38.40 11.19 4.92
CA THR A 259 -39.61 11.30 5.75
C THR A 259 -40.74 12.07 5.08
N ALA A 260 -40.44 12.95 4.13
CA ALA A 260 -41.45 13.76 3.41
C ALA A 260 -42.00 13.07 2.16
N PHE A 261 -41.27 12.13 1.56
CA PHE A 261 -41.74 11.37 0.38
C PHE A 261 -42.64 10.16 0.73
N TYR A 262 -42.70 9.79 2.02
CA TYR A 262 -43.49 8.67 2.54
C TYR A 262 -44.56 9.08 3.57
N ALA A 263 -44.85 10.38 3.69
CA ALA A 263 -45.95 10.94 4.49
C ALA A 263 -46.97 11.62 3.58
#